data_AF-A0A927H6Y3-F1
#
_entry.id   AF-A0A927H6Y3-F1
#
_cell.length_a   1.000
_cell.length_b   1.000
_cell.length_c   1.000
_cell.angle_alpha   90.00
_cell.angle_beta   90.00
_cell.angle_gamma   90.00
#
_symmetry.space_group_name_H-M   'P 1'
#
loop_
_entity.id
_entity.type
_entity.pdbx_description
1 polymer ?
#
loop_
_entity_poly.entity_id
_entity_poly.type
_entity_poly.pdbx_seq_one_letter_code
_entity_poly.pdbx_strand_id
1 'polypeptide(L)' 'MDLAFFAASLSIFRLQKTIGTHTLRKTFGYHAFQQSVDITIIQRLLNHSSPRITLAYIGITQDDLGRGCL' A
#
# COMPACT_ATOMS: atom_id res chain seq x y z
N MET A 1 -14.63 -22.77 -25.42
CA MET A 1 -14.22 -21.39 -25.08
C MET A 1 -15.41 -20.77 -24.36
N ASP A 2 -15.63 -21.18 -23.11
CA ASP A 2 -16.90 -20.98 -22.43
C ASP A 2 -17.03 -19.59 -21.82
N LEU A 3 -18.24 -19.06 -21.91
CA LEU A 3 -18.69 -17.75 -21.42
C LEU A 3 -18.41 -17.54 -19.92
N ALA A 4 -18.13 -18.61 -19.17
CA ALA A 4 -17.69 -18.59 -17.78
C ALA A 4 -16.30 -17.98 -17.55
N PHE A 5 -15.40 -18.01 -18.55
CA PHE A 5 -14.06 -17.40 -18.43
C PHE A 5 -14.13 -15.86 -18.48
N PHE A 6 -15.11 -15.29 -19.20
CA PHE A 6 -15.27 -13.84 -19.30
C PHE A 6 -15.93 -13.23 -18.05
N ALA A 7 -16.84 -13.97 -17.40
CA ALA A 7 -17.49 -13.55 -16.16
C ALA A 7 -16.55 -13.59 -14.93
N ALA A 8 -15.50 -14.42 -14.94
CA ALA A 8 -14.53 -14.53 -13.84
C ALA A 8 -13.61 -13.31 -13.71
N SER A 9 -13.54 -12.43 -14.72
CA SER A 9 -12.73 -11.20 -14.67
C SER A 9 -13.41 -10.06 -13.88
N LEU A 10 -14.75 -10.05 -13.81
CA LEU A 10 -15.51 -9.01 -13.10
C LEU A 10 -15.56 -9.18 -11.58
N SER A 11 -15.15 -10.35 -11.05
CA SER A 11 -14.95 -10.57 -9.60
C SER A 11 -13.53 -10.24 -9.12
N ILE A 12 -12.64 -9.74 -9.99
CA ILE A 12 -11.24 -9.44 -9.61
C ILE A 12 -11.12 -8.20 -8.74
N PHE A 13 -12.09 -7.28 -8.78
CA PHE A 13 -11.92 -6.04 -8.03
C PHE A 13 -13.21 -5.58 -7.39
N ARG A 14 -13.44 -6.11 -6.18
CA ARG A 14 -14.25 -5.48 -5.14
C ARG A 14 -13.70 -4.07 -4.80
N LEU A 15 -13.71 -3.14 -5.75
CA LEU A 15 -13.44 -1.71 -5.55
C LEU A 15 -14.66 -1.02 -4.95
N GLN A 16 -15.14 -1.53 -3.83
CA GLN A 16 -16.16 -0.85 -3.05
C GLN A 16 -15.57 0.24 -2.14
N LYS A 17 -14.29 0.59 -2.32
CA LYS A 17 -13.69 1.79 -1.73
C LYS A 17 -13.50 2.79 -2.85
N THR A 18 -14.18 3.92 -2.74
CA THR A 18 -13.93 5.13 -3.52
C THR A 18 -12.42 5.36 -3.61
N ILE A 19 -11.85 5.15 -4.80
CA ILE A 19 -10.43 5.39 -5.05
C ILE A 19 -10.23 6.90 -5.07
N GLY A 20 -10.02 7.46 -3.88
CA GLY A 20 -9.67 8.86 -3.69
C GLY A 20 -8.16 9.07 -3.65
N THR A 21 -7.75 10.32 -3.66
CA THR A 21 -6.34 10.77 -3.51
C THR A 21 -5.67 10.19 -2.27
N HIS A 22 -6.42 9.97 -1.19
CA HIS A 22 -5.93 9.34 0.03
C HIS A 22 -5.53 7.88 -0.15
N THR A 23 -6.31 7.10 -0.91
CA THR A 23 -6.01 5.69 -1.20
C THR A 23 -4.75 5.58 -2.04
N LEU A 24 -4.65 6.40 -3.10
CA LEU A 24 -3.46 6.46 -3.95
C LEU A 24 -2.20 6.86 -3.16
N ARG A 25 -2.32 7.85 -2.28
CA ARG A 25 -1.21 8.30 -1.42
C ARG A 25 -0.72 7.20 -0.47
N LYS A 26 -1.63 6.36 0.06
CA LYS A 26 -1.27 5.20 0.89
C LYS A 26 -0.59 4.11 0.07
N THR A 27 -1.14 3.78 -1.10
CA THR A 27 -0.58 2.79 -2.02
C THR A 27 0.83 3.16 -2.47
N PHE A 28 1.07 4.43 -2.82
CA PHE A 28 2.39 4.91 -3.19
C PHE A 28 3.40 4.80 -2.05
N GLY A 29 3.03 5.23 -0.82
CA GLY A 29 3.90 5.10 0.35
C GLY A 29 4.23 3.65 0.70
N TYR A 30 3.28 2.73 0.54
CA TYR A 30 3.48 1.30 0.73
C TYR A 30 4.46 0.71 -0.31
N HIS A 31 4.28 1.02 -1.60
CA HIS A 31 5.20 0.55 -2.64
C HIS A 31 6.62 1.09 -2.49
N ALA A 32 6.78 2.37 -2.11
CA ALA A 32 8.09 2.93 -1.84
C ALA A 32 8.80 2.19 -0.70
N PHE A 33 8.06 1.84 0.37
CA PHE A 33 8.61 1.06 1.48
C PHE A 33 9.02 -0.36 1.05
N GLN A 34 8.23 -1.03 0.20
CA GLN A 34 8.58 -2.35 -0.35
C GLN A 34 9.80 -2.32 -1.28
N GLN A 35 10.10 -1.18 -1.91
CA GLN A 35 11.30 -0.97 -2.73
C GLN A 35 12.53 -0.63 -1.89
N SER A 36 12.48 -0.82 -0.57
CA SER A 36 13.54 -0.52 0.38
C SER A 36 13.93 0.96 0.43
N VAL A 37 12.99 1.87 0.10
CA VAL A 37 13.20 3.30 0.32
C VAL A 37 13.14 3.60 1.81
N ASP A 38 14.08 4.41 2.29
CA ASP A 38 14.13 4.83 3.70
C ASP A 38 12.80 5.48 4.13
N ILE A 39 12.25 5.00 5.24
CA ILE A 39 11.02 5.51 5.86
C ILE A 39 11.12 7.01 6.19
N THR A 40 12.30 7.55 6.44
CA THR A 40 12.51 8.99 6.69
C THR A 40 12.25 9.83 5.44
N ILE A 41 12.58 9.30 4.25
CA ILE A 41 12.28 9.93 2.96
C ILE A 41 10.77 9.89 2.70
N ILE A 42 10.16 8.72 2.91
CA ILE A 42 8.71 8.54 2.76
C ILE A 42 7.94 9.43 3.73
N GLN A 43 8.43 9.60 4.96
CA GLN A 43 7.86 10.51 5.96
C GLN A 43 7.85 11.96 5.48
N ARG A 44 8.98 12.47 4.96
CA ARG A 44 9.08 13.84 4.43
C ARG A 44 8.14 14.03 3.23
N LEU A 45 8.07 13.05 2.35
CA LEU A 45 7.20 13.05 1.18
C LEU A 45 5.70 13.03 1.53
N LEU A 46 5.35 12.33 2.62
CA LEU A 46 4.00 12.32 3.17
C LEU A 46 3.73 13.45 4.18
N ASN A 47 4.72 14.29 4.46
CA ASN A 47 4.66 15.38 5.42
C ASN A 47 4.11 14.96 6.80
N HIS A 48 4.58 13.81 7.30
CA HIS A 48 4.20 13.32 8.62
C HIS A 48 5.20 13.73 9.69
N SER A 49 4.71 13.92 10.92
CA SER A 49 5.53 14.35 12.05
C SER A 49 6.46 13.27 12.59
N SER A 50 6.20 11.98 12.32
CA SER A 50 7.07 10.88 12.75
C SER A 50 7.02 9.67 11.81
N PRO A 51 8.08 8.85 11.74
CA PRO A 51 8.10 7.62 10.95
C PRO A 51 7.02 6.62 11.37
N ARG A 52 6.69 6.59 12.68
CA ARG A 52 5.64 5.73 13.23
C ARG A 52 4.27 6.05 12.63
N ILE A 53 3.95 7.34 12.48
CA ILE A 53 2.70 7.79 11.82
C ILE A 53 2.71 7.33 10.36
N THR A 54 3.87 7.43 9.68
CA THR A 54 4.01 6.96 8.30
C THR A 54 3.75 5.48 8.16
N LEU A 55 4.37 4.63 8.99
CA LEU A 55 4.16 3.17 8.98
C LEU A 55 2.69 2.81 9.21
N ALA A 56 2.04 3.43 10.21
CA ALA A 56 0.63 3.25 10.48
C ALA A 56 -0.27 3.72 9.30
N TYR A 57 0.11 4.81 8.64
CA TYR A 57 -0.63 5.36 7.51
C TYR A 57 -0.60 4.45 6.27
N ILE A 58 0.56 3.83 5.98
CA ILE A 58 0.74 2.88 4.87
C ILE A 58 0.33 1.44 5.24
N GLY A 59 0.02 1.18 6.51
CA GLY A 59 -0.49 -0.11 6.98
C GLY A 59 0.60 -1.17 7.23
N ILE A 60 1.86 -0.76 7.43
CA ILE A 60 2.96 -1.67 7.77
C ILE A 60 2.86 -2.02 9.26
N THR A 61 2.82 -3.32 9.56
CA THR A 61 2.79 -3.84 10.94
C THR A 61 4.20 -4.25 11.40
N GLN A 62 4.38 -4.46 12.70
CA GLN A 62 5.67 -4.90 13.26
C GLN A 62 6.14 -6.23 12.64
N ASP A 63 5.20 -7.08 12.22
CA ASP A 63 5.46 -8.36 11.56
C ASP A 63 6.02 -8.20 10.13
N ASP A 64 5.74 -7.09 9.47
CA ASP A 64 6.27 -6.78 8.13
C ASP A 64 7.71 -6.26 8.20
N LEU A 65 8.10 -5.63 9.32
CA LEU A 65 9.49 -5.19 9.56
C LEU A 65 10.44 -6.38 9.70
N GLY A 66 9.96 -7.52 10.22
CA GLY A 66 10.75 -8.74 10.37
C GLY A 66 11.09 -9.44 9.04
N ARG A 67 10.35 -9.15 7.95
CA ARG A 67 10.61 -9.73 6.61
C ARG A 67 11.70 -9.01 5.83
N GLY A 68 12.09 -7.80 6.22
CA GLY A 68 13.13 -7.00 5.55
C GLY A 68 14.56 -7.29 6.02
N CYS A 69 14.75 -8.22 6.96
CA CYS A 69 16.04 -8.60 7.50
C CYS A 69 16.23 -10.13 7.45
N LEU A 70 16.35 -10.70 6.25
CA LEU A 70 17.03 -11.98 5.97
C LEU A 70 17.76 -11.87 4.62
#